data_AF-A0A537W195-F1
#
_entry.id   AF-A0A537W195-F1
#
_cell.length_a   1.000
_cell.length_b   1.000
_cell.length_c   1.000
_cell.angle_alpha   90.00
_cell.angle_beta   90.00
_cell.angle_gamma   90.00
#
_symmetry.space_group_name_H-M   'P 1'
#
loop_
_entity.id
_entity.type
_entity.pdbx_description
1 polymer ?
#
loop_
_entity_poly.entity_id
_entity_poly.type
_entity_poly.pdbx_seq_one_letter_code
_entity_poly.pdbx_strand_id
1 'polypeptide(L)'
;MARGVASVGIDRRTWMAAPPNIRLDLSNRPENVVLVRETLAGVAEAVGLDAADLDDIRTAVTEACNNVVLHAYEGEEGALEVEIYAMGGSCSVFVRDRGIGLQQQASEDQWIVGIGLPVIEALASHVDFEETAGGGTEVRMQFATPGAHTLEPTSEGETSGSANGAKGAGASVTIAPVAPLARTVLPRLLGVLAARAHFSTDRISDALLVADALSAHASRSTSAGHLRIKVTIEPRKLELSLGPLDAGGARELVSGSTVDGVGRVLEKLSDHLDVALDGSYEVLDLQLTDRR
;
A
#
# COMPACT_ATOMS: atom_id res chain seq x y z
N MET A 1 -24.04 31.44 -23.87
CA MET A 1 -24.00 30.06 -24.38
C MET A 1 -23.22 29.23 -23.37
N ALA A 2 -23.93 28.58 -22.44
CA ALA A 2 -23.34 27.69 -21.45
C ALA A 2 -23.11 26.33 -22.10
N ARG A 3 -21.85 25.91 -22.19
CA ARG A 3 -21.49 24.52 -22.54
C ARG A 3 -21.72 23.68 -21.29
N GLY A 4 -22.72 22.81 -21.33
CA GLY A 4 -22.97 21.82 -20.30
C GLY A 4 -21.78 20.88 -20.19
N VAL A 5 -21.16 20.86 -19.02
CA VAL A 5 -20.27 19.79 -18.61
C VAL A 5 -21.18 18.60 -18.33
N ALA A 6 -21.15 17.60 -19.22
CA ALA A 6 -21.80 16.33 -18.95
C ALA A 6 -21.11 15.72 -17.72
N SER A 7 -21.85 15.59 -16.62
CA SER A 7 -21.45 14.82 -15.46
C SER A 7 -21.26 13.37 -15.91
N VAL A 8 -20.01 12.99 -16.19
CA VAL A 8 -19.62 11.60 -16.30
C VAL A 8 -19.69 11.05 -14.89
N GLY A 9 -20.82 10.46 -14.54
CA GLY A 9 -20.98 9.75 -13.28
C GLY A 9 -19.92 8.68 -13.15
N ILE A 10 -19.40 8.49 -11.94
CA ILE A 10 -18.46 7.44 -11.57
C ILE A 10 -19.14 6.09 -11.82
N ASP A 11 -18.91 5.49 -13.00
CA ASP A 11 -19.37 4.14 -13.29
C ASP A 11 -18.47 3.15 -12.56
N ARG A 12 -19.00 2.55 -11.49
CA ARG A 12 -18.37 1.46 -10.72
C ARG A 12 -17.81 0.35 -11.60
N ARG A 13 -18.34 0.14 -12.81
CA ARG A 13 -17.90 -0.91 -13.74
C ARG A 13 -16.57 -0.60 -14.43
N THR A 14 -16.15 0.66 -14.51
CA THR A 14 -14.93 1.03 -15.22
C THR A 14 -13.66 0.81 -14.37
N TRP A 15 -13.77 0.86 -13.04
CA TRP A 15 -12.63 0.67 -12.13
C TRP A 15 -12.48 -0.75 -11.56
N MET A 16 -13.56 -1.54 -11.46
CA MET A 16 -13.48 -2.91 -10.92
C MET A 16 -12.93 -3.96 -11.92
N ALA A 17 -12.65 -3.58 -13.16
CA ALA A 17 -12.15 -4.51 -14.19
C ALA A 17 -10.63 -4.72 -14.13
N ALA A 18 -9.90 -3.88 -13.39
CA ALA A 18 -8.44 -3.95 -13.28
C ALA A 18 -8.01 -4.03 -11.81
N PRO A 19 -6.98 -4.82 -11.48
CA PRO A 19 -6.43 -4.82 -10.13
C PRO A 19 -5.82 -3.44 -9.79
N PRO A 20 -5.86 -3.02 -8.51
CA PRO A 20 -5.24 -1.77 -8.09
C PRO A 20 -3.72 -1.80 -8.29
N ASN A 21 -3.13 -0.61 -8.47
CA ASN A 21 -1.69 -0.50 -8.57
C ASN A 21 -0.99 -0.78 -7.23
N ILE A 22 -1.63 -0.35 -6.15
CA ILE A 22 -1.25 -0.70 -4.79
C ILE A 22 -2.50 -1.15 -4.04
N ARG A 23 -2.37 -2.22 -3.27
CA ARG A 23 -3.33 -2.59 -2.22
C ARG A 23 -2.60 -2.75 -0.90
N LEU A 24 -3.05 -2.02 0.11
CA LEU A 24 -2.57 -2.11 1.49
C LEU A 24 -3.67 -2.74 2.34
N ASP A 25 -3.37 -3.86 2.98
CA ASP A 25 -4.24 -4.48 3.99
C ASP A 25 -3.54 -4.32 5.36
N LEU A 26 -4.09 -3.45 6.19
CA LEU A 26 -3.51 -2.98 7.46
C LEU A 26 -4.50 -3.15 8.61
N SER A 27 -4.02 -3.04 9.84
CA SER A 27 -4.91 -2.75 10.98
C SER A 27 -5.12 -1.23 11.13
N ASN A 28 -6.22 -0.81 11.76
CA ASN A 28 -6.59 0.59 12.03
C ASN A 28 -5.71 1.27 13.10
N ARG A 29 -4.45 0.87 13.26
CA ARG A 29 -3.51 1.50 14.21
C ARG A 29 -2.99 2.82 13.62
N PRO A 30 -2.88 3.91 14.41
CA PRO A 30 -2.42 5.22 13.91
C PRO A 30 -1.05 5.17 13.20
N GLU A 31 -0.15 4.33 13.69
CA GLU A 31 1.17 4.08 13.09
C GLU A 31 1.15 3.52 11.67
N ASN A 32 0.05 2.88 11.25
CA ASN A 32 -0.13 2.37 9.89
C ASN A 32 -0.50 3.48 8.89
N VAL A 33 -1.00 4.62 9.35
CA VAL A 33 -1.27 5.79 8.48
C VAL A 33 0.02 6.31 7.85
N VAL A 34 1.16 6.21 8.56
CA VAL A 34 2.47 6.58 8.02
C VAL A 34 2.85 5.68 6.83
N LEU A 35 2.55 4.37 6.88
CA LEU A 35 2.80 3.47 5.75
C LEU A 35 2.02 3.88 4.51
N VAL A 36 0.75 4.27 4.67
CA VAL A 36 -0.09 4.76 3.56
C VAL A 36 0.54 6.02 2.94
N ARG A 37 0.96 6.99 3.76
CA ARG A 37 1.58 8.24 3.31
C ARG A 37 2.89 8.01 2.53
N GLU A 38 3.74 7.13 3.02
CA GLU A 38 5.01 6.80 2.34
C GLU A 38 4.80 5.97 1.08
N THR A 39 3.76 5.13 1.05
CA THR A 39 3.38 4.40 -0.17
C THR A 39 2.88 5.36 -1.25
N LEU A 40 2.05 6.34 -0.90
CA LEU A 40 1.63 7.41 -1.82
C LEU A 40 2.83 8.18 -2.37
N ALA A 41 3.84 8.47 -1.54
CA ALA A 41 5.07 9.11 -1.99
C ALA A 41 5.84 8.25 -3.01
N GLY A 42 5.91 6.93 -2.79
CA GLY A 42 6.53 5.99 -3.75
C GLY A 42 5.75 5.91 -5.07
N VAL A 43 4.42 5.87 -5.01
CA VAL A 43 3.56 5.91 -6.21
C VAL A 43 3.77 7.21 -6.99
N ALA A 44 3.75 8.35 -6.30
CA ALA A 44 3.97 9.66 -6.88
C ALA A 44 5.32 9.77 -7.61
N GLU A 45 6.40 9.26 -7.00
CA GLU A 45 7.71 9.21 -7.65
C GLU A 45 7.67 8.33 -8.91
N ALA A 46 7.04 7.15 -8.85
CA ALA A 46 6.98 6.23 -9.98
C ALA A 46 6.21 6.80 -11.18
N VAL A 47 5.23 7.65 -10.94
CA VAL A 47 4.41 8.27 -11.99
C VAL A 47 4.81 9.70 -12.34
N GLY A 48 5.82 10.27 -11.67
CA GLY A 48 6.25 11.64 -11.89
C GLY A 48 5.22 12.69 -11.46
N LEU A 49 4.46 12.40 -10.40
CA LEU A 49 3.48 13.33 -9.83
C LEU A 49 4.18 14.55 -9.23
N ASP A 50 3.60 15.74 -9.41
CA ASP A 50 4.14 16.95 -8.78
C ASP A 50 3.87 16.99 -7.26
N ALA A 51 4.62 17.84 -6.57
CA ALA A 51 4.57 17.92 -5.11
C ALA A 51 3.23 18.47 -4.59
N ALA A 52 2.57 19.37 -5.34
CA ALA A 52 1.31 19.95 -4.91
C ALA A 52 0.19 18.90 -5.02
N ASP A 53 0.10 18.20 -6.15
CA ASP A 53 -0.84 17.10 -6.36
C ASP A 53 -0.63 15.99 -5.30
N LEU A 54 0.63 15.64 -5.00
CA LEU A 54 0.95 14.66 -3.95
C LEU A 54 0.50 15.13 -2.56
N ASP A 55 0.70 16.40 -2.22
CA ASP A 55 0.31 16.92 -0.91
C ASP A 55 -1.21 16.94 -0.73
N ASP A 56 -1.96 17.28 -1.78
CA ASP A 56 -3.43 17.20 -1.79
C ASP A 56 -3.93 15.77 -1.58
N ILE A 57 -3.41 14.81 -2.37
CA ILE A 57 -3.75 13.39 -2.24
C ILE A 57 -3.40 12.88 -0.84
N ARG A 58 -2.17 13.15 -0.37
CA ARG A 58 -1.68 12.68 0.92
C ARG A 58 -2.54 13.20 2.05
N THR A 59 -2.96 14.46 1.98
CA THR A 59 -3.77 15.10 3.02
C THR A 59 -5.16 14.47 3.08
N ALA A 60 -5.88 14.42 1.97
CA ALA A 60 -7.21 13.81 1.91
C ALA A 60 -7.20 12.33 2.31
N VAL A 61 -6.23 11.54 1.84
CA VAL A 61 -6.12 10.12 2.21
C VAL A 61 -5.77 9.95 3.70
N THR A 62 -4.94 10.84 4.26
CA THR A 62 -4.62 10.81 5.70
C THR A 62 -5.88 11.07 6.54
N GLU A 63 -6.72 12.03 6.14
CA GLU A 63 -8.00 12.28 6.82
C GLU A 63 -8.95 11.09 6.72
N ALA A 64 -9.04 10.46 5.55
CA ALA A 64 -9.86 9.25 5.38
C ALA A 64 -9.36 8.10 6.28
N CYS A 65 -8.04 7.85 6.33
CA CYS A 65 -7.48 6.85 7.22
C CYS A 65 -7.67 7.19 8.70
N ASN A 66 -7.51 8.46 9.09
CA ASN A 66 -7.73 8.92 10.46
C ASN A 66 -9.18 8.71 10.89
N ASN A 67 -10.15 8.91 10.00
CA ASN A 67 -11.55 8.61 10.27
C ASN A 67 -11.74 7.12 10.59
N VAL A 68 -11.10 6.21 9.86
CA VAL A 68 -11.14 4.77 10.16
C VAL A 68 -10.52 4.47 11.54
N VAL A 69 -9.35 5.04 11.83
CA VAL A 69 -8.64 4.87 13.10
C VAL A 69 -9.48 5.32 14.29
N LEU A 70 -10.12 6.48 14.17
CA LEU A 70 -10.82 7.14 15.29
C LEU A 70 -12.27 6.69 15.44
N HIS A 71 -12.94 6.30 14.35
CA HIS A 71 -14.41 6.19 14.34
C HIS A 71 -14.95 4.83 13.88
N ALA A 72 -14.22 4.03 13.12
CA ALA A 72 -14.80 2.82 12.55
C ALA A 72 -15.05 1.70 13.57
N TYR A 73 -14.23 1.60 14.63
CA TYR A 73 -14.16 0.40 15.47
C TYR A 73 -14.33 0.65 16.99
N GLU A 74 -14.84 1.81 17.40
CA GLU A 74 -15.11 2.13 18.82
C GLU A 74 -13.91 1.90 19.78
N GLY A 75 -12.68 2.05 19.27
CA GLY A 75 -11.44 1.84 20.03
C GLY A 75 -10.84 0.43 19.95
N GLU A 76 -11.52 -0.50 19.29
CA GLU A 76 -11.01 -1.86 19.01
C GLU A 76 -10.13 -1.91 17.75
N GLU A 77 -9.33 -2.97 17.64
CA GLU A 77 -8.53 -3.23 16.44
C GLU A 77 -9.43 -3.78 15.32
N GLY A 78 -9.33 -3.16 14.15
CA GLY A 78 -10.09 -3.49 12.95
C GLY A 78 -9.26 -3.33 11.68
N ALA A 79 -9.86 -3.66 10.54
CA ALA A 79 -9.18 -3.63 9.25
C ALA A 79 -9.20 -2.22 8.64
N LEU A 80 -8.07 -1.82 8.07
CA LEU A 80 -7.92 -0.66 7.20
C LEU A 80 -7.39 -1.14 5.86
N GLU A 81 -8.20 -1.02 4.81
CA GLU A 81 -7.81 -1.38 3.45
C GLU A 81 -7.68 -0.10 2.61
N VAL A 82 -6.57 0.04 1.90
CA VAL A 82 -6.31 1.16 0.99
C VAL A 82 -5.94 0.65 -0.39
N GLU A 83 -6.63 1.09 -1.42
CA GLU A 83 -6.31 0.80 -2.81
C GLU A 83 -5.98 2.09 -3.57
N ILE A 84 -4.95 2.03 -4.42
CA ILE A 84 -4.48 3.15 -5.23
C ILE A 84 -4.50 2.73 -6.70
N TYR A 85 -5.14 3.54 -7.53
CA TYR A 85 -5.19 3.41 -8.99
C TYR A 85 -4.56 4.67 -9.59
N ALA A 86 -3.38 4.52 -10.20
CA ALA A 86 -2.64 5.60 -10.83
C ALA A 86 -2.76 5.47 -12.36
N MET A 87 -3.75 6.16 -12.91
CA MET A 87 -3.99 6.22 -14.36
C MET A 87 -3.48 7.56 -14.90
N GLY A 88 -3.13 7.62 -16.19
CA GLY A 88 -2.67 8.87 -16.79
C GLY A 88 -3.72 9.97 -16.66
N GLY A 89 -3.35 11.07 -16.02
CA GLY A 89 -4.23 12.21 -15.79
C GLY A 89 -5.14 12.12 -14.56
N SER A 90 -5.21 10.98 -13.86
CA SER A 90 -5.97 10.89 -12.60
C SER A 90 -5.45 9.82 -11.64
N CYS A 91 -5.43 10.14 -10.35
CA CYS A 91 -5.20 9.20 -9.27
C CYS A 91 -6.50 8.94 -8.51
N SER A 92 -6.88 7.69 -8.33
CA SER A 92 -8.02 7.30 -7.49
C SER A 92 -7.54 6.52 -6.28
N VAL A 93 -8.04 6.88 -5.10
CA VAL A 93 -7.72 6.20 -3.84
C VAL A 93 -9.01 5.78 -3.14
N PHE A 94 -9.05 4.53 -2.71
CA PHE A 94 -10.17 3.93 -2.01
C PHE A 94 -9.70 3.57 -0.61
N VAL A 95 -10.43 4.02 0.41
CA VAL A 95 -10.17 3.69 1.81
C VAL A 95 -11.39 2.96 2.36
N ARG A 96 -11.19 1.74 2.85
CA ARG A 96 -12.27 0.87 3.34
C ARG A 96 -12.02 0.41 4.77
N ASP A 97 -13.11 0.34 5.52
CA ASP A 97 -13.20 -0.34 6.80
C ASP A 97 -14.35 -1.37 6.79
N ARG A 98 -14.39 -2.17 7.86
CA ARG A 98 -15.44 -3.15 8.19
C ARG A 98 -16.09 -2.85 9.55
N GLY A 99 -16.13 -1.57 9.89
CA GLY A 99 -16.59 -1.04 11.16
C GLY A 99 -18.09 -0.82 11.22
N ILE A 100 -18.51 0.13 12.05
CA ILE A 100 -19.93 0.43 12.31
C ILE A 100 -20.66 1.14 11.17
N GLY A 101 -19.94 1.62 10.14
CA GLY A 101 -20.50 2.36 9.00
C GLY A 101 -20.86 3.82 9.30
N LEU A 102 -21.40 4.53 8.30
CA LEU A 102 -21.71 5.96 8.37
C LEU A 102 -23.01 6.27 9.13
N GLN A 103 -23.99 5.36 9.10
CA GLN A 103 -25.34 5.62 9.63
C GLN A 103 -25.43 5.87 11.14
N GLN A 104 -24.45 5.47 11.95
CA GLN A 104 -24.47 5.79 13.39
C GLN A 104 -23.89 7.17 13.74
N GLN A 105 -23.20 7.84 12.80
CA GLN A 105 -22.67 9.20 13.01
C GLN A 105 -23.73 10.30 12.82
N ALA A 106 -24.91 9.97 12.26
CA ALA A 106 -25.98 10.92 11.98
C ALA A 106 -27.00 11.08 13.13
N SER A 107 -26.59 10.91 14.39
CA SER A 107 -27.44 11.27 15.53
C SER A 107 -27.37 12.79 15.76
N GLU A 108 -28.55 13.42 15.74
CA GLU A 108 -28.85 14.84 15.47
C GLU A 108 -28.21 15.93 16.35
N ASP A 109 -27.29 15.60 17.26
CA ASP A 109 -26.63 16.56 18.17
C ASP A 109 -25.09 16.53 18.11
N GLN A 110 -24.47 15.77 17.21
CA GLN A 110 -23.02 15.73 17.07
C GLN A 110 -22.55 16.37 15.77
N TRP A 111 -22.21 17.65 15.89
CA TRP A 111 -21.24 18.35 15.02
C TRP A 111 -19.82 17.75 15.19
N ILE A 112 -19.68 16.42 15.20
CA ILE A 112 -18.40 15.70 15.09
C ILE A 112 -18.22 15.26 13.64
N VAL A 113 -18.63 16.11 12.69
CA VAL A 113 -17.99 16.12 11.39
C VAL A 113 -16.67 16.84 11.63
N GLY A 114 -15.63 16.08 11.97
CA GLY A 114 -14.28 16.61 12.07
C GLY A 114 -13.90 17.35 10.79
N ILE A 115 -12.87 18.22 10.87
CA ILE A 115 -12.36 18.99 9.73
C ILE A 115 -12.01 18.08 8.53
N GLY A 116 -11.78 16.78 8.76
CA GLY A 116 -11.38 15.81 7.74
C GLY A 116 -12.33 15.67 6.56
N LEU A 117 -13.66 15.58 6.75
CA LEU A 117 -14.59 15.41 5.63
C LEU A 117 -14.62 16.64 4.69
N PRO A 118 -14.78 17.88 5.21
CA PRO A 118 -14.64 19.08 4.38
C PRO A 118 -13.27 19.20 3.70
N VAL A 119 -12.19 18.72 4.32
CA VAL A 119 -10.85 18.70 3.71
C VAL A 119 -10.80 17.74 2.52
N ILE A 120 -11.35 16.53 2.67
CA ILE A 120 -11.43 15.56 1.57
C ILE A 120 -12.24 16.13 0.40
N GLU A 121 -13.42 16.69 0.67
CA GLU A 121 -14.29 17.31 -0.34
C GLU A 121 -13.63 18.51 -1.05
N ALA A 122 -12.78 19.26 -0.35
CA ALA A 122 -12.09 20.42 -0.92
C ALA A 122 -10.90 20.06 -1.81
N LEU A 123 -10.22 18.95 -1.51
CA LEU A 123 -8.99 18.54 -2.21
C LEU A 123 -9.27 17.54 -3.35
N ALA A 124 -10.26 16.66 -3.20
CA ALA A 124 -10.59 15.69 -4.23
C ALA A 124 -11.44 16.33 -5.34
N SER A 125 -11.16 15.97 -6.60
CA SER A 125 -12.01 16.35 -7.74
C SER A 125 -13.35 15.64 -7.71
N HIS A 126 -13.40 14.45 -7.11
CA HIS A 126 -14.63 13.73 -6.82
C HIS A 126 -14.45 12.91 -5.54
N VAL A 127 -15.51 12.83 -4.74
CA VAL A 127 -15.57 11.96 -3.57
C VAL A 127 -16.94 11.29 -3.48
N ASP A 128 -16.93 9.99 -3.23
CA ASP A 128 -18.12 9.18 -2.95
C ASP A 128 -17.94 8.43 -1.62
N PHE A 129 -19.04 8.30 -0.88
CA PHE A 129 -19.12 7.56 0.37
C PHE A 129 -20.14 6.44 0.20
N GLU A 130 -19.73 5.19 0.38
CA GLU A 130 -20.62 4.03 0.33
C GLU A 130 -20.50 3.19 1.60
N GLU A 131 -21.63 2.67 2.09
CA GLU A 131 -21.61 1.59 3.07
C GLU A 131 -21.32 0.26 2.38
N THR A 132 -20.46 -0.54 2.99
CA THR A 132 -20.07 -1.84 2.42
C THR A 132 -21.06 -2.93 2.80
N ALA A 133 -21.28 -3.88 1.89
CA ALA A 133 -22.14 -5.04 2.14
C ALA A 133 -21.50 -5.91 3.23
N GLY A 134 -22.04 -5.83 4.46
CA GLY A 134 -21.48 -6.50 5.64
C GLY A 134 -21.04 -5.57 6.77
N GLY A 135 -21.20 -4.26 6.60
CA GLY A 135 -20.85 -3.24 7.60
C GLY A 135 -19.50 -2.59 7.32
N GLY A 136 -19.41 -1.30 7.62
CA GLY A 136 -18.24 -0.45 7.39
C GLY A 136 -18.46 0.62 6.34
N THR A 137 -17.43 1.41 6.10
CA THR A 137 -17.44 2.54 5.16
C THR A 137 -16.41 2.35 4.07
N GLU A 138 -16.74 2.76 2.85
CA GLU A 138 -15.80 2.99 1.76
C GLU A 138 -15.83 4.48 1.38
N VAL A 139 -14.66 5.11 1.43
CA VAL A 139 -14.42 6.45 0.89
C VAL A 139 -13.66 6.29 -0.42
N ARG A 140 -14.24 6.81 -1.51
CA ARG A 140 -13.62 6.82 -2.84
C ARG A 140 -13.25 8.24 -3.19
N MET A 141 -11.98 8.50 -3.45
CA MET A 141 -11.46 9.82 -3.79
C MET A 141 -10.81 9.76 -5.17
N GLN A 142 -11.10 10.74 -6.01
CA GLN A 142 -10.43 10.94 -7.30
C GLN A 142 -9.76 12.30 -7.35
N PHE A 143 -8.52 12.34 -7.82
CA PHE A 143 -7.70 13.53 -7.99
C PHE A 143 -7.28 13.66 -9.44
N ALA A 144 -7.36 14.86 -10.00
CA ALA A 144 -6.80 15.16 -11.30
C ALA A 144 -5.27 15.24 -11.19
N THR A 145 -4.55 14.47 -12.02
CA THR A 145 -3.08 14.40 -11.99
C THR A 145 -2.53 14.54 -13.41
N PRO A 146 -2.75 15.68 -14.09
CA PRO A 146 -2.51 15.84 -15.52
C PRO A 146 -1.04 15.63 -15.95
N GLY A 147 -0.09 15.78 -15.02
CA GLY A 147 1.34 15.52 -15.26
C GLY A 147 1.78 14.07 -15.08
N ALA A 148 0.94 13.21 -14.50
CA ALA A 148 1.33 11.85 -14.13
C ALA A 148 1.33 10.88 -15.32
N HIS A 149 2.35 10.03 -15.37
CA HIS A 149 2.44 8.91 -16.30
C HIS A 149 1.47 7.78 -15.92
N THR A 150 0.89 7.10 -16.91
CA THR A 150 0.04 5.93 -16.68
C THR A 150 0.88 4.74 -16.23
N LEU A 151 0.46 4.09 -15.14
CA LEU A 151 0.88 2.71 -14.88
C LEU A 151 -0.16 1.78 -15.51
N GLU A 152 0.23 1.05 -16.56
CA GLU A 152 -0.72 0.13 -17.18
C GLU A 152 -1.21 -0.91 -16.15
N PRO A 153 -2.53 -1.09 -16.00
CA PRO A 153 -3.06 -2.14 -15.15
C PRO A 153 -2.64 -3.49 -15.68
N THR A 154 -2.13 -4.35 -14.80
CA THR A 154 -1.75 -5.71 -15.16
C THR A 154 -2.98 -6.53 -15.51
N SER A 155 -2.89 -7.33 -16.59
CA SER A 155 -3.95 -8.27 -16.99
C SER A 155 -4.31 -9.22 -15.85
N GLU A 156 -5.60 -9.50 -15.69
CA GLU A 156 -6.20 -10.36 -14.65
C GLU A 156 -5.37 -11.62 -14.36
N GLY A 157 -4.50 -11.54 -13.35
CA GLY A 157 -4.03 -12.67 -12.58
C GLY A 157 -4.79 -12.62 -11.26
N GLU A 158 -5.52 -13.68 -10.93
CA GLU A 158 -6.43 -13.78 -9.78
C GLU A 158 -5.83 -13.10 -8.52
N THR A 159 -6.23 -11.86 -8.23
CA THR A 159 -5.95 -11.18 -6.95
C THR A 159 -6.85 -11.71 -5.83
N SER A 160 -7.57 -12.81 -6.07
CA SER A 160 -8.39 -13.56 -5.11
C SER A 160 -7.54 -14.33 -4.09
N GLY A 161 -6.64 -13.63 -3.40
CA GLY A 161 -6.14 -14.04 -2.11
C GLY A 161 -7.02 -13.38 -1.05
N SER A 162 -7.84 -14.20 -0.38
CA SER A 162 -8.77 -13.81 0.69
C SER A 162 -8.25 -12.64 1.53
N ALA A 163 -9.00 -11.54 1.53
CA ALA A 163 -8.90 -10.41 2.44
C ALA A 163 -9.24 -10.84 3.87
N ASN A 164 -8.41 -11.70 4.44
CA ASN A 164 -8.36 -11.90 5.87
C ASN A 164 -7.45 -10.76 6.38
N GLY A 165 -8.07 -9.61 6.66
CA GLY A 165 -7.37 -8.42 7.13
C GLY A 165 -6.36 -8.80 8.20
N ALA A 166 -5.17 -8.22 8.12
CA ALA A 166 -4.10 -8.49 9.06
C ALA A 166 -4.62 -8.24 10.48
N LYS A 167 -4.91 -9.30 11.23
CA LYS A 167 -5.20 -9.22 12.66
C LYS A 167 -3.86 -9.18 13.38
N GLY A 168 -3.55 -8.06 14.04
CA GLY A 168 -2.30 -7.83 14.75
C GLY A 168 -1.35 -6.85 14.05
N ALA A 169 -0.10 -6.78 14.51
CA ALA A 169 0.91 -5.81 14.07
C ALA A 169 1.44 -6.01 12.63
N GLY A 170 0.81 -6.89 11.84
CA GLY A 170 1.24 -7.20 10.49
C GLY A 170 0.71 -6.21 9.44
N ALA A 171 1.41 -6.09 8.33
CA ALA A 171 0.99 -5.31 7.16
C ALA A 171 1.14 -6.17 5.90
N SER A 172 0.18 -6.08 4.98
CA SER A 172 0.30 -6.69 3.66
C SER A 172 0.22 -5.60 2.60
N VAL A 173 1.19 -5.57 1.69
CA VAL A 173 1.22 -4.63 0.57
C VAL A 173 1.33 -5.41 -0.73
N THR A 174 0.40 -5.21 -1.64
CA THR A 174 0.44 -5.75 -3.00
C THR A 174 0.74 -4.62 -3.98
N ILE A 175 1.65 -4.86 -4.92
CA ILE A 175 2.16 -3.87 -5.87
C ILE A 175 2.04 -4.40 -7.30
N ALA A 176 1.49 -3.59 -8.20
CA ALA A 176 1.30 -3.93 -9.61
C ALA A 176 1.27 -2.65 -10.51
N PRO A 177 1.99 -2.58 -11.65
CA PRO A 177 3.02 -3.52 -12.08
C PRO A 177 4.26 -3.46 -11.17
N VAL A 178 4.95 -4.60 -11.04
CA VAL A 178 6.08 -4.73 -10.10
C VAL A 178 7.22 -3.75 -10.40
N ALA A 179 7.62 -3.57 -11.67
CA ALA A 179 8.88 -2.90 -12.01
C ALA A 179 8.98 -1.41 -11.59
N PRO A 180 8.08 -0.50 -12.00
CA PRO A 180 8.21 0.91 -11.65
C PRO A 180 7.92 1.16 -10.16
N LEU A 181 6.97 0.43 -9.58
CA LEU A 181 6.52 0.67 -8.21
C LEU A 181 7.42 0.02 -7.16
N ALA A 182 7.93 -1.21 -7.38
CA ALA A 182 8.76 -1.86 -6.38
C ALA A 182 10.01 -1.04 -6.04
N ARG A 183 10.59 -0.33 -7.03
CA ARG A 183 11.78 0.50 -6.85
C ARG A 183 11.55 1.72 -5.96
N THR A 184 10.38 2.34 -6.04
CA THR A 184 10.07 3.57 -5.30
C THR A 184 9.32 3.30 -4.00
N VAL A 185 8.53 2.22 -3.94
CA VAL A 185 7.69 1.88 -2.79
C VAL A 185 8.43 1.01 -1.77
N LEU A 186 9.17 -0.03 -2.19
CA LEU A 186 9.80 -0.97 -1.24
C LEU A 186 10.78 -0.31 -0.27
N PRO A 187 11.72 0.57 -0.71
CA PRO A 187 12.66 1.20 0.22
C PRO A 187 11.95 2.05 1.28
N ARG A 188 10.90 2.77 0.87
CA ARG A 188 10.10 3.59 1.79
C ARG A 188 9.35 2.75 2.81
N LEU A 189 8.70 1.69 2.37
CA LEU A 189 8.03 0.74 3.25
C LEU A 189 9.01 0.17 4.27
N LEU A 190 10.13 -0.40 3.80
CA LEU A 190 11.10 -1.03 4.70
C LEU A 190 11.75 -0.03 5.66
N GLY A 191 11.98 1.21 5.21
CA GLY A 191 12.46 2.29 6.08
C GLY A 191 11.50 2.61 7.23
N VAL A 192 10.20 2.80 6.93
CA VAL A 192 9.17 3.03 7.97
C VAL A 192 9.05 1.84 8.90
N LEU A 193 9.01 0.63 8.36
CA LEU A 193 8.87 -0.60 9.13
C LEU A 193 10.07 -0.83 10.06
N ALA A 194 11.29 -0.60 9.57
CA ALA A 194 12.51 -0.72 10.38
C ALA A 194 12.56 0.33 11.50
N ALA A 195 12.17 1.57 11.20
CA ALA A 195 12.05 2.61 12.22
C ALA A 195 11.00 2.24 13.29
N ARG A 196 9.85 1.68 12.88
CA ARG A 196 8.80 1.19 13.80
C ARG A 196 9.26 0.01 14.64
N ALA A 197 10.11 -0.85 14.10
CA ALA A 197 10.75 -1.94 14.85
C ALA A 197 11.89 -1.44 15.77
N HIS A 198 12.14 -0.13 15.88
CA HIS A 198 13.23 0.45 16.68
C HIS A 198 14.63 -0.03 16.24
N PHE A 199 14.84 -0.20 14.94
CA PHE A 199 16.16 -0.48 14.41
C PHE A 199 17.08 0.74 14.59
N SER A 200 18.35 0.49 14.86
CA SER A 200 19.43 1.45 14.79
C SER A 200 19.60 2.00 13.36
N THR A 201 20.19 3.18 13.23
CA THR A 201 20.41 3.83 11.93
C THR A 201 21.20 2.95 10.94
N ASP A 202 22.20 2.22 11.44
CA ASP A 202 22.97 1.26 10.64
C ASP A 202 22.06 0.14 10.12
N ARG A 203 21.19 -0.42 10.98
CA ARG A 203 20.30 -1.52 10.59
C ARG A 203 19.14 -1.06 9.70
N ILE A 204 18.69 0.19 9.84
CA ILE A 204 17.78 0.81 8.87
C ILE A 204 18.47 0.92 7.51
N SER A 205 19.74 1.33 7.47
CA SER A 205 20.51 1.42 6.22
C SER A 205 20.65 0.04 5.54
N ASP A 206 20.91 -1.01 6.32
CA ASP A 206 20.91 -2.40 5.83
C ASP A 206 19.56 -2.81 5.24
N ALA A 207 18.46 -2.47 5.92
CA ALA A 207 17.11 -2.77 5.43
C ALA A 207 16.83 -2.06 4.09
N LEU A 208 17.27 -0.81 3.92
CA LEU A 208 17.14 -0.11 2.65
C LEU A 208 17.94 -0.80 1.52
N LEU A 209 19.16 -1.27 1.81
CA LEU A 209 19.95 -2.05 0.84
C LEU A 209 19.25 -3.37 0.45
N VAL A 210 18.60 -4.04 1.41
CA VAL A 210 17.77 -5.22 1.15
C VAL A 210 16.60 -4.86 0.23
N ALA A 211 15.89 -3.77 0.50
CA ALA A 211 14.78 -3.30 -0.33
C ALA A 211 15.21 -2.97 -1.77
N ASP A 212 16.36 -2.30 -1.93
CA ASP A 212 16.94 -2.00 -3.25
C ASP A 212 17.29 -3.28 -4.02
N ALA A 213 17.94 -4.23 -3.34
CA ALA A 213 18.30 -5.51 -3.95
C ALA A 213 17.08 -6.31 -4.41
N LEU A 214 16.01 -6.34 -3.59
CA LEU A 214 14.73 -6.95 -3.93
C LEU A 214 14.07 -6.26 -5.13
N SER A 215 13.95 -4.93 -5.09
CA SER A 215 13.28 -4.16 -6.14
C SER A 215 13.97 -4.25 -7.50
N ALA A 216 15.30 -4.40 -7.51
CA ALA A 216 16.08 -4.52 -8.73
C ALA A 216 15.81 -5.81 -9.52
N HIS A 217 15.34 -6.86 -8.84
CA HIS A 217 15.17 -8.21 -9.40
C HIS A 217 13.71 -8.70 -9.38
N ALA A 218 12.85 -8.10 -8.56
CA ALA A 218 11.46 -8.50 -8.35
C ALA A 218 10.67 -8.73 -9.65
N SER A 219 10.78 -7.82 -10.63
CA SER A 219 10.04 -7.93 -11.89
C SER A 219 10.41 -9.13 -12.78
N ARG A 220 11.61 -9.71 -12.61
CA ARG A 220 12.03 -10.90 -13.35
C ARG A 220 11.70 -12.21 -12.63
N SER A 221 11.49 -12.12 -11.32
CA SER A 221 11.29 -13.27 -10.44
C SER A 221 9.81 -13.67 -10.29
N THR A 222 8.89 -12.96 -10.94
CA THR A 222 7.46 -13.28 -10.94
C THR A 222 6.79 -13.00 -12.29
N SER A 223 6.06 -13.98 -12.79
CA SER A 223 5.20 -13.86 -13.97
C SER A 223 3.78 -13.42 -13.62
N ALA A 224 3.42 -13.35 -12.33
CA ALA A 224 2.07 -12.99 -11.87
C ALA A 224 1.71 -11.51 -12.07
N GLY A 225 2.66 -10.68 -12.50
CA GLY A 225 2.48 -9.27 -12.76
C GLY A 225 2.34 -8.39 -11.51
N HIS A 226 2.23 -9.00 -10.34
CA HIS A 226 2.14 -8.34 -9.05
C HIS A 226 3.09 -8.99 -8.04
N LEU A 227 3.44 -8.24 -6.99
CA LEU A 227 4.22 -8.71 -5.86
C LEU A 227 3.49 -8.33 -4.57
N ARG A 228 3.23 -9.32 -3.72
CA ARG A 228 2.74 -9.15 -2.36
C ARG A 228 3.90 -9.28 -1.37
N ILE A 229 3.98 -8.33 -0.47
CA ILE A 229 4.89 -8.33 0.68
C ILE A 229 4.03 -8.39 1.93
N LYS A 230 4.11 -9.49 2.66
CA LYS A 230 3.58 -9.58 4.03
C LYS A 230 4.69 -9.26 5.00
N VAL A 231 4.37 -8.50 6.04
CA VAL A 231 5.32 -8.05 7.05
C VAL A 231 4.74 -8.35 8.42
N THR A 232 5.55 -8.95 9.29
CA THR A 232 5.30 -9.00 10.73
C THR A 232 6.34 -8.13 11.43
N ILE A 233 5.87 -7.22 12.29
CA ILE A 233 6.71 -6.28 13.01
C ILE A 233 6.74 -6.68 14.49
N GLU A 234 7.94 -6.95 15.00
CA GLU A 234 8.22 -7.17 16.42
C GLU A 234 9.29 -6.16 16.88
N PRO A 235 9.40 -5.87 18.19
CA PRO A 235 10.48 -5.04 18.70
C PRO A 235 11.83 -5.59 18.24
N ARG A 236 12.56 -4.80 17.45
CA ARG A 236 13.88 -5.09 16.89
C ARG A 236 13.92 -6.31 15.98
N LYS A 237 12.78 -6.71 15.42
CA LYS A 237 12.70 -7.79 14.43
C LYS A 237 11.64 -7.49 13.37
N LEU A 238 11.99 -7.71 12.12
CA LEU A 238 11.10 -7.68 10.97
C LEU A 238 11.13 -9.04 10.29
N GLU A 239 9.96 -9.59 10.02
CA GLU A 239 9.78 -10.74 9.15
C GLU A 239 9.05 -10.28 7.89
N LEU A 240 9.59 -10.65 6.73
CA LEU A 240 9.09 -10.29 5.42
C LEU A 240 8.83 -11.57 4.65
N SER A 241 7.71 -11.64 3.95
CA SER A 241 7.36 -12.75 3.08
C SER A 241 6.94 -12.20 1.73
N LEU A 242 7.70 -12.53 0.68
CA LEU A 242 7.57 -11.95 -0.65
C LEU A 242 7.12 -13.01 -1.66
N GLY A 243 6.00 -12.76 -2.33
CA GLY A 243 5.49 -13.62 -3.40
C GLY A 243 4.22 -13.05 -4.06
N PRO A 244 3.65 -13.73 -5.05
CA PRO A 244 4.13 -14.99 -5.61
C PRO A 244 5.40 -14.78 -6.45
N LEU A 245 6.31 -15.76 -6.39
CA LEU A 245 7.49 -15.87 -7.24
C LEU A 245 7.37 -17.10 -8.14
N ASP A 246 7.98 -17.05 -9.32
CA ASP A 246 8.09 -18.20 -10.21
C ASP A 246 9.00 -19.27 -9.60
N ALA A 247 8.94 -20.50 -10.13
CA ALA A 247 9.89 -21.54 -9.73
C ALA A 247 11.34 -21.09 -10.02
N GLY A 248 12.21 -21.06 -9.00
CA GLY A 248 13.56 -20.51 -9.04
C GLY A 248 13.65 -18.99 -8.88
N GLY A 249 12.52 -18.27 -8.80
CA GLY A 249 12.45 -16.82 -8.67
C GLY A 249 13.08 -16.33 -7.37
N ALA A 250 12.89 -17.05 -6.26
CA ALA A 250 13.53 -16.71 -4.99
C ALA A 250 15.06 -16.82 -5.09
N ARG A 251 15.56 -17.86 -5.78
CA ARG A 251 16.99 -18.02 -6.05
C ARG A 251 17.52 -16.89 -6.95
N GLU A 252 16.74 -16.43 -7.93
CA GLU A 252 17.12 -15.31 -8.78
C GLU A 252 17.24 -14.00 -7.98
N LEU A 253 16.27 -13.69 -7.10
CA LEU A 253 16.36 -12.55 -6.18
C LEU A 253 17.66 -12.60 -5.36
N VAL A 254 17.94 -13.75 -4.76
CA VAL A 254 19.11 -13.94 -3.89
C VAL A 254 20.42 -13.83 -4.67
N SER A 255 20.54 -14.53 -5.80
CA SER A 255 21.77 -14.52 -6.61
C SER A 255 22.01 -13.17 -7.31
N GLY A 256 20.94 -12.49 -7.72
CA GLY A 256 20.96 -11.17 -8.34
C GLY A 256 21.30 -10.03 -7.37
N SER A 257 21.13 -10.23 -6.06
CA SER A 257 21.40 -9.24 -5.01
C SER A 257 22.87 -8.83 -4.81
N THR A 258 23.74 -9.08 -5.78
CA THR A 258 25.18 -8.79 -5.67
C THR A 258 25.41 -7.29 -5.83
N VAL A 259 25.93 -6.65 -4.78
CA VAL A 259 26.37 -5.24 -4.79
C VAL A 259 27.89 -5.18 -4.65
N ASP A 260 28.54 -4.31 -5.43
CA ASP A 260 29.99 -4.13 -5.39
C ASP A 260 30.49 -3.81 -3.97
N GLY A 261 31.50 -4.56 -3.52
CA GLY A 261 32.05 -4.44 -2.16
C GLY A 261 31.23 -5.12 -1.06
N VAL A 262 29.92 -5.31 -1.23
CA VAL A 262 29.03 -5.97 -0.25
C VAL A 262 28.82 -7.43 -0.58
N GLY A 263 28.77 -7.86 -1.84
CA GLY A 263 28.40 -9.23 -2.24
C GLY A 263 26.89 -9.44 -2.28
N ARG A 264 26.41 -10.68 -2.12
CA ARG A 264 24.96 -10.99 -2.09
C ARG A 264 24.31 -10.36 -0.85
N VAL A 265 23.68 -9.22 -1.05
CA VAL A 265 23.12 -8.37 0.02
C VAL A 265 22.08 -9.13 0.83
N LEU A 266 21.21 -9.90 0.16
CA LEU A 266 20.14 -10.63 0.85
C LEU A 266 20.69 -11.71 1.78
N GLU A 267 21.70 -12.48 1.35
CA GLU A 267 22.32 -13.51 2.22
C GLU A 267 23.12 -12.89 3.37
N LYS A 268 23.73 -11.72 3.16
CA LYS A 268 24.62 -11.11 4.15
C LYS A 268 23.91 -10.25 5.17
N LEU A 269 22.88 -9.53 4.76
CA LEU A 269 22.18 -8.57 5.61
C LEU A 269 20.93 -9.17 6.25
N SER A 270 20.41 -10.31 5.78
CA SER A 270 19.34 -11.04 6.45
C SER A 270 19.86 -11.99 7.52
N ASP A 271 19.18 -12.03 8.67
CA ASP A 271 19.48 -12.96 9.76
C ASP A 271 18.95 -14.36 9.47
N HIS A 272 17.84 -14.44 8.74
CA HIS A 272 17.27 -15.66 8.23
C HIS A 272 16.78 -15.42 6.80
N LEU A 273 16.96 -16.42 5.96
CA LEU A 273 16.46 -16.42 4.59
C LEU A 273 16.01 -17.85 4.27
N ASP A 274 14.75 -17.99 3.87
CA ASP A 274 14.19 -19.29 3.48
C ASP A 274 13.30 -19.14 2.25
N VAL A 275 13.11 -20.25 1.54
CA VAL A 275 12.22 -20.32 0.39
C VAL A 275 11.12 -21.32 0.69
N ALA A 276 9.90 -20.81 0.85
CA ALA A 276 8.70 -21.60 1.03
C ALA A 276 7.95 -21.78 -0.30
N LEU A 277 7.05 -22.75 -0.34
CA LEU A 277 6.08 -22.91 -1.43
C LEU A 277 4.69 -22.54 -0.91
N ASP A 278 4.01 -21.65 -1.63
CA ASP A 278 2.59 -21.32 -1.42
C ASP A 278 1.81 -21.76 -2.67
N GLY A 279 1.24 -22.96 -2.61
CA GLY A 279 0.62 -23.61 -3.77
C GLY A 279 1.66 -23.93 -4.86
N SER A 280 1.51 -23.30 -6.03
CA SER A 280 2.43 -23.45 -7.17
C SER A 280 3.52 -22.38 -7.24
N TYR A 281 3.52 -21.43 -6.30
CA TYR A 281 4.44 -20.30 -6.31
C TYR A 281 5.51 -20.44 -5.22
N GLU A 282 6.69 -19.90 -5.50
CA GLU A 282 7.70 -19.69 -4.47
C GLU A 282 7.37 -18.43 -3.65
N VAL A 283 7.75 -18.46 -2.39
CA VAL A 283 7.71 -17.33 -1.47
C VAL A 283 9.08 -17.20 -0.82
N LEU A 284 9.66 -16.00 -0.88
CA LEU A 284 10.93 -15.70 -0.22
C LEU A 284 10.65 -15.10 1.16
N ASP A 285 11.04 -15.81 2.21
CA ASP A 285 10.92 -15.36 3.58
C ASP A 285 12.26 -14.81 4.07
N LEU A 286 12.25 -13.60 4.62
CA LEU A 286 13.42 -12.87 5.12
C LEU A 286 13.17 -12.42 6.55
N GLN A 287 14.18 -12.56 7.41
CA GLN A 287 14.18 -11.99 8.74
C GLN A 287 15.32 -10.98 8.89
N LEU A 288 15.00 -9.80 9.41
CA LEU A 288 15.96 -8.79 9.84
C LEU A 288 15.80 -8.61 11.35
N THR A 289 16.88 -8.70 12.11
CA THR A 289 16.91 -8.47 13.55
C THR A 289 17.97 -7.41 13.86
N ASP A 290 17.65 -6.47 14.75
CA ASP A 290 18.66 -5.58 15.33
C ASP A 290 19.11 -6.14 16.68
N ARG A 291 20.43 -6.35 16.86
CA ARG A 291 21.06 -6.88 18.08
C ARG A 291 21.74 -5.81 18.96
N ARG A 292 21.73 -4.53 18.59
CA ARG A 292 22.30 -3.43 19.39
C ARG A 292 21.42 -2.86 20.48
#